data_AF-A0A194PCM0-F1
#
_entry.id   AF-A0A194PCM0-F1
#
_cell.length_a   1.000
_cell.length_b   1.000
_cell.length_c   1.000
_cell.angle_alpha   90.00
_cell.angle_beta   90.00
_cell.angle_gamma   90.00
#
_symmetry.space_group_name_H-M   'P 1'
#
loop_
_entity.id
_entity.type
_entity.pdbx_description
1 polymer ?
#
loop_
_entity_poly.entity_id
_entity_poly.type
_entity_poly.pdbx_seq_one_letter_code
_entity_poly.pdbx_strand_id
1 'polypeptide(L)'
;MMIVVAASIAPIQEQAFEEKDLEAEAAMTGLYVMSIILVLMFLAKFCFDVLFVYGVVVESAKIVRSYFFMWSVFFFLSIFTFFLNAPHYDVGTICLEVFYICLNVYAILLSHSFYKQLNSREEV
;
A
#
# COMPACT_ATOMS: atom_id res chain seq x y z
N MET A 1 7.87 7.84 -1.10
CA MET A 1 8.38 8.20 -2.44
C MET A 1 9.12 7.05 -3.13
N MET A 2 9.58 6.01 -2.43
CA MET A 2 10.42 4.96 -3.02
C MET A 2 9.67 3.78 -3.65
N ILE A 3 8.45 3.42 -3.23
CA ILE A 3 7.65 2.37 -3.92
C ILE A 3 7.32 2.80 -5.36
N VAL A 4 7.02 4.09 -5.56
CA VAL A 4 6.80 4.64 -6.90
C VAL A 4 8.10 4.62 -7.71
N VAL A 5 9.25 4.99 -7.14
CA VAL A 5 10.54 4.98 -7.85
C VAL A 5 11.06 3.55 -8.09
N ALA A 6 10.78 2.59 -7.23
CA ALA A 6 11.15 1.18 -7.44
C ALA A 6 10.24 0.50 -8.48
N ALA A 7 8.99 0.95 -8.62
CA ALA A 7 8.06 0.51 -9.66
C ALA A 7 8.11 1.35 -10.94
N SER A 8 8.82 2.49 -10.96
CA SER A 8 8.84 3.41 -12.09
C SER A 8 10.26 3.81 -12.49
N ILE A 9 10.51 3.61 -13.79
CA ILE A 9 11.42 4.38 -14.64
C ILE A 9 12.90 3.94 -14.67
N ALA A 10 13.50 3.42 -13.58
CA ALA A 10 14.93 3.12 -13.61
C ALA A 10 15.36 1.96 -14.56
N PRO A 11 14.74 0.77 -14.55
CA PRO A 11 15.24 -0.35 -15.36
C PRO A 11 14.87 -0.26 -16.85
N ILE A 12 13.93 0.61 -17.24
CA ILE A 12 13.41 0.70 -18.62
C ILE A 12 13.97 1.92 -19.36
N GLN A 13 14.38 2.99 -18.65
CA GLN A 13 15.08 4.12 -19.28
C GLN A 13 16.39 3.69 -19.96
N GLU A 14 17.10 2.70 -19.41
CA GLU A 14 18.33 2.19 -20.02
C GLU A 14 18.06 1.41 -21.32
N GLN A 15 16.92 0.71 -21.44
CA GLN A 15 16.57 -0.04 -22.65
C GLN A 15 15.92 0.82 -23.74
N ALA A 16 15.16 1.86 -23.36
CA ALA A 16 14.46 2.73 -24.31
C ALA A 16 15.37 3.74 -25.06
N PHE A 17 16.64 3.88 -24.66
CA PHE A 17 17.57 4.80 -25.32
C PHE A 17 18.18 4.21 -26.60
N GLU A 18 18.12 2.88 -26.81
CA GLU A 18 18.77 2.23 -27.96
C GLU A 18 17.84 1.95 -29.16
N GLU A 19 16.53 1.78 -28.99
CA GLU A 19 15.63 1.48 -30.11
C GLU A 19 14.36 2.36 -30.12
N LYS A 20 14.15 3.11 -31.21
CA LYS A 20 12.92 3.83 -31.53
C LYS A 20 11.82 2.84 -31.93
N ASP A 21 11.39 2.00 -30.99
CA ASP A 21 10.40 0.96 -31.25
C ASP A 21 9.03 1.30 -30.64
N LEU A 22 7.95 1.00 -31.38
CA LEU A 22 6.57 1.28 -30.96
C LEU A 22 6.20 0.52 -29.66
N GLU A 23 6.87 -0.61 -29.40
CA GLU A 23 6.74 -1.36 -28.15
C GLU A 23 7.28 -0.60 -26.94
N ALA A 24 8.37 0.16 -27.09
CA ALA A 24 8.93 0.99 -26.03
C ALA A 24 7.97 2.14 -25.66
N GLU A 25 7.32 2.75 -26.66
CA GLU A 25 6.34 3.82 -26.45
C GLU A 25 5.04 3.30 -25.78
N ALA A 26 4.60 2.09 -26.15
CA ALA A 26 3.47 1.43 -25.51
C ALA A 26 3.78 1.04 -24.05
N ALA A 27 4.98 0.52 -23.77
CA ALA A 27 5.43 0.21 -22.41
C ALA A 27 5.47 1.47 -21.53
N MET A 28 6.03 2.57 -22.04
CA MET A 28 6.09 3.87 -21.34
C MET A 28 4.70 4.43 -21.03
N THR A 29 3.76 4.31 -21.96
CA THR A 29 2.36 4.72 -21.74
C THR A 29 1.70 3.87 -20.66
N GLY A 30 1.92 2.54 -20.68
CA GLY A 30 1.46 1.63 -19.63
C GLY A 30 2.01 2.00 -18.24
N LEU A 31 3.31 2.31 -18.16
CA LEU A 31 3.97 2.77 -16.93
C LEU A 31 3.38 4.07 -16.39
N TYR A 32 3.09 5.03 -17.28
CA TYR A 32 2.47 6.30 -16.89
C TYR A 32 1.08 6.08 -16.28
N VAL A 33 0.26 5.24 -16.90
CA VAL A 33 -1.07 4.87 -16.39
C VAL A 33 -0.97 4.16 -15.05
N MET A 34 -0.05 3.18 -14.91
CA MET A 34 0.18 2.47 -13.64
C MET A 34 0.61 3.42 -12.52
N SER A 35 1.47 4.41 -12.83
CA SER A 35 1.91 5.42 -11.86
C SER A 35 0.75 6.27 -11.35
N ILE A 36 -0.16 6.70 -12.25
CA ILE A 36 -1.37 7.44 -11.86
C ILE A 36 -2.27 6.58 -10.97
N ILE A 37 -2.49 5.32 -11.34
CA ILE A 37 -3.29 4.39 -10.53
C ILE A 37 -2.69 4.23 -9.13
N LEU A 38 -1.38 4.06 -9.02
CA LEU A 38 -0.69 3.96 -7.73
C LEU A 38 -0.86 5.23 -6.88
N VAL A 39 -0.73 6.41 -7.48
CA VAL A 39 -0.95 7.69 -6.78
C VAL A 39 -2.39 7.78 -6.25
N LEU A 40 -3.38 7.42 -7.07
CA LEU A 40 -4.79 7.40 -6.66
C LEU A 40 -5.04 6.36 -5.55
N MET A 41 -4.41 5.19 -5.62
CA MET A 41 -4.49 4.18 -4.55
C MET A 41 -3.90 4.69 -3.24
N PHE A 42 -2.74 5.34 -3.26
CA PHE A 42 -2.14 5.93 -2.06
C PHE A 42 -2.97 7.10 -1.51
N LEU A 43 -3.60 7.88 -2.38
CA LEU A 43 -4.52 8.93 -1.96
C LEU A 43 -5.77 8.35 -1.29
N ALA A 44 -6.38 7.33 -1.89
CA ALA A 44 -7.51 6.64 -1.29
C ALA A 44 -7.12 6.03 0.07
N LYS A 45 -5.94 5.42 0.16
CA LYS A 45 -5.36 4.91 1.42
C LYS A 45 -5.26 6.01 2.47
N PHE A 46 -4.74 7.17 2.11
CA PHE A 46 -4.64 8.31 3.03
C PHE A 46 -6.02 8.76 3.53
N CYS A 47 -7.03 8.83 2.65
CA CYS A 47 -8.40 9.14 3.05
C CYS A 47 -8.95 8.11 4.07
N PHE A 48 -8.70 6.81 3.86
CA PHE A 48 -9.12 5.78 4.79
C PHE A 48 -8.41 5.87 6.16
N ASP A 49 -7.14 6.25 6.20
CA ASP A 49 -6.44 6.48 7.47
C ASP A 49 -7.05 7.67 8.23
N VAL A 50 -7.41 8.75 7.53
CA VAL A 50 -8.12 9.88 8.14
C VAL A 50 -9.49 9.44 8.68
N LEU A 51 -10.22 8.60 7.94
CA LEU A 51 -11.48 8.01 8.42
C LEU A 51 -11.28 7.12 9.65
N PHE A 52 -10.17 6.40 9.74
CA PHE A 52 -9.81 5.64 10.94
C PHE A 52 -9.58 6.56 12.14
N VAL A 53 -8.78 7.61 11.98
CA VAL A 53 -8.55 8.61 13.04
C VAL A 53 -9.87 9.26 13.47
N TYR A 54 -10.72 9.62 12.51
CA TYR A 54 -12.06 10.14 12.79
C TYR A 54 -12.92 9.12 13.57
N GLY A 55 -12.90 7.85 13.15
CA GLY A 55 -13.61 6.77 13.84
C GLY A 55 -13.14 6.56 15.28
N VAL A 56 -11.84 6.72 15.55
CA VAL A 56 -11.27 6.70 16.89
C VAL A 56 -11.72 7.92 17.71
N VAL A 57 -11.71 9.12 17.13
CA VAL A 57 -12.13 10.36 17.82
C VAL A 57 -13.62 10.36 18.17
N VAL A 58 -14.47 9.85 17.28
CA VAL A 58 -15.92 9.74 17.50
C VAL A 58 -16.28 8.47 18.28
N GLU A 59 -15.29 7.72 18.76
CA GLU A 59 -15.45 6.48 19.53
C GLU A 59 -16.36 5.44 18.82
N SER A 60 -16.39 5.45 17.48
CA SER A 60 -17.27 4.60 16.69
C SER A 60 -16.63 3.24 16.39
N ALA A 61 -16.99 2.22 17.17
CA ALA A 61 -16.49 0.86 17.00
C ALA A 61 -16.76 0.28 15.59
N LYS A 62 -17.86 0.69 14.94
CA LYS A 62 -18.22 0.24 13.58
C LYS A 62 -17.21 0.71 12.53
N ILE A 63 -16.80 1.98 12.59
CA ILE A 63 -15.85 2.57 11.63
C ILE A 63 -14.48 1.92 11.81
N VAL A 64 -14.03 1.77 13.06
CA VAL A 64 -12.74 1.13 13.39
C VAL A 64 -12.72 -0.33 12.95
N ARG A 65 -13.81 -1.08 13.15
CA ARG A 65 -13.94 -2.47 12.68
C ARG A 65 -13.88 -2.57 11.16
N SER A 66 -14.60 -1.71 10.45
CA SER A 66 -14.59 -1.72 8.98
C SER A 66 -13.20 -1.42 8.42
N TYR A 67 -12.49 -0.46 9.02
CA TYR A 67 -11.10 -0.16 8.68
C TYR A 67 -10.19 -1.37 8.92
N PHE A 68 -10.28 -2.03 10.07
CA PHE A 68 -9.46 -3.22 10.40
C PHE A 68 -9.62 -4.37 9.37
N PHE A 69 -10.85 -4.69 8.98
CA PHE A 69 -11.11 -5.75 8.00
C PHE A 69 -10.54 -5.39 6.63
N MET A 70 -10.80 -4.18 6.16
CA MET A 70 -10.24 -3.69 4.90
C MET A 70 -8.70 -3.75 4.92
N TRP A 71 -8.07 -3.30 6.01
CA TRP A 71 -6.62 -3.26 6.15
C TRP A 71 -5.98 -4.64 6.23
N SER A 72 -6.66 -5.60 6.84
CA SER A 72 -6.22 -6.99 6.84
C SER A 72 -6.18 -7.56 5.42
N VAL A 73 -7.18 -7.28 4.58
CA VAL A 73 -7.22 -7.75 3.19
C VAL A 73 -6.07 -7.15 2.36
N PHE A 74 -5.87 -5.83 2.45
CA PHE A 74 -4.76 -5.17 1.75
C PHE A 74 -3.40 -5.69 2.20
N PHE A 75 -3.24 -5.98 3.49
CA PHE A 75 -2.02 -6.57 4.03
C PHE A 75 -1.71 -7.95 3.42
N PHE A 76 -2.69 -8.86 3.39
CA PHE A 76 -2.47 -10.18 2.78
C PHE A 76 -2.18 -10.09 1.28
N LEU A 77 -2.87 -9.20 0.56
CA LEU A 77 -2.57 -8.95 -0.86
C LEU A 77 -1.13 -8.43 -1.05
N SER A 78 -0.70 -7.48 -0.21
CA SER A 78 0.67 -6.93 -0.30
C SER A 78 1.75 -7.97 -0.04
N ILE A 79 1.57 -8.84 0.96
CA ILE A 79 2.48 -9.94 1.25
C ILE A 79 2.52 -10.95 0.10
N PHE A 80 1.36 -11.28 -0.46
CA PHE A 80 1.27 -12.22 -1.57
C PHE A 80 2.01 -11.69 -2.80
N THR A 81 1.79 -10.43 -3.18
CA THR A 81 2.51 -9.77 -4.27
C THR A 81 4.01 -9.69 -3.99
N PHE A 82 4.40 -9.39 -2.75
CA PHE A 82 5.81 -9.36 -2.35
C PHE A 82 6.48 -10.73 -2.57
N PHE A 83 5.88 -11.83 -2.09
CA PHE A 83 6.49 -13.16 -2.28
C PHE A 83 6.58 -13.59 -3.75
N LEU A 84 5.59 -13.24 -4.57
CA LEU A 84 5.61 -13.55 -6.00
C LEU A 84 6.71 -12.80 -6.76
N ASN A 85 7.02 -11.57 -6.35
CA ASN A 85 7.97 -10.70 -7.04
C ASN A 85 9.34 -10.60 -6.36
N ALA A 86 9.48 -11.13 -5.13
CA ALA A 86 10.71 -11.08 -4.36
C ALA A 86 11.97 -11.54 -5.12
N PRO A 87 11.94 -12.59 -5.98
CA PRO A 87 13.11 -13.00 -6.76
C PRO A 87 13.58 -11.96 -7.78
N HIS A 88 12.72 -11.03 -8.18
CA HIS A 88 12.98 -9.98 -9.17
C HIS A 88 13.36 -8.64 -8.53
N TYR A 89 13.36 -8.55 -7.21
CA TYR A 89 13.65 -7.32 -6.49
C TYR A 89 15.13 -7.22 -6.09
N ASP A 90 15.67 -6.02 -6.23
CA ASP A 90 16.95 -5.68 -5.61
C ASP A 90 16.83 -5.68 -4.07
N VAL A 91 17.96 -5.88 -3.39
CA VAL A 91 18.06 -5.93 -1.93
C VAL A 91 17.47 -4.67 -1.28
N GLY A 92 17.71 -3.49 -1.86
CA GLY A 92 17.16 -2.24 -1.34
C GLY A 92 15.63 -2.20 -1.38
N THR A 93 15.04 -2.71 -2.47
CA THR A 93 13.59 -2.82 -2.63
C THR A 93 13.00 -3.81 -1.63
N ILE A 94 13.65 -4.96 -1.43
CA ILE A 94 13.23 -5.97 -0.46
C ILE A 94 13.22 -5.38 0.96
N CYS A 95 14.29 -4.72 1.40
CA CYS A 95 14.36 -4.11 2.73
C CYS A 95 13.24 -3.10 2.97
N LEU A 96 12.92 -2.29 1.96
CA LEU A 96 11.88 -1.28 2.06
C LEU A 96 10.47 -1.89 2.11
N GLU A 97 10.21 -2.89 1.27
CA GLU A 97 8.94 -3.64 1.30
C GLU A 97 8.72 -4.31 2.66
N VAL A 98 9.76 -4.94 3.22
CA VAL A 98 9.70 -5.50 4.58
C VAL A 98 9.39 -4.42 5.62
N PHE A 99 10.02 -3.25 5.53
CA PHE A 99 9.71 -2.13 6.41
C PHE A 99 8.25 -1.67 6.30
N TYR A 100 7.72 -1.58 5.08
CA TYR A 100 6.30 -1.24 4.85
C TYR A 100 5.35 -2.32 5.40
N ILE A 101 5.69 -3.60 5.24
CA ILE A 101 4.94 -4.71 5.85
C ILE A 101 4.90 -4.55 7.37
N CYS A 102 6.03 -4.21 8.01
CA CYS A 102 6.05 -3.95 9.46
C CYS A 102 5.14 -2.79 9.88
N LEU A 103 5.11 -1.68 9.12
CA LEU A 103 4.22 -0.56 9.39
C LEU A 103 2.74 -0.95 9.22
N ASN A 104 2.42 -1.78 8.23
CA ASN A 104 1.06 -2.30 8.04
C ASN A 104 0.64 -3.21 9.21
N VAL A 105 1.52 -4.10 9.68
CA VAL A 105 1.27 -4.92 10.89
C VAL A 105 0.99 -4.02 12.09
N TYR A 106 1.80 -2.97 12.28
CA TYR A 106 1.60 -2.03 13.37
C TYR A 106 0.22 -1.34 13.30
N ALA A 107 -0.20 -0.89 12.12
CA ALA A 107 -1.52 -0.27 11.94
C ALA A 107 -2.69 -1.24 12.22
N ILE A 108 -2.55 -2.51 11.85
CA ILE A 108 -3.52 -3.57 12.15
C ILE A 108 -3.61 -3.82 13.66
N LEU A 109 -2.47 -3.92 14.35
CA LEU A 109 -2.45 -4.12 15.80
C LEU A 109 -3.05 -2.91 16.54
N LEU A 110 -2.75 -1.71 16.08
CA LEU A 110 -3.29 -0.47 16.65
C LEU A 110 -4.81 -0.41 16.49
N SER A 111 -5.32 -0.67 15.28
CA SER A 111 -6.77 -0.68 15.03
C SER A 111 -7.49 -1.78 15.81
N HIS A 112 -6.91 -2.97 15.95
CA HIS A 112 -7.44 -4.01 16.82
C HIS A 112 -7.50 -3.59 18.30
N SER A 113 -6.44 -2.95 18.80
CA SER A 113 -6.38 -2.44 20.17
C SER A 113 -7.50 -1.41 20.44
N PHE A 114 -7.68 -0.44 19.54
CA PHE A 114 -8.75 0.55 19.66
C PHE A 114 -10.13 -0.07 19.53
N TYR A 115 -10.33 -1.01 18.60
CA TYR A 115 -11.60 -1.73 18.47
C TYR A 115 -11.98 -2.43 19.78
N LYS A 116 -11.04 -3.16 20.38
CA LYS A 116 -11.26 -3.86 21.65
C LYS A 116 -11.61 -2.91 22.79
N GLN A 117 -10.90 -1.77 22.90
CA GLN A 117 -11.15 -0.78 23.93
C GLN A 117 -12.54 -0.14 23.80
N LEU A 118 -12.93 0.25 22.58
CA LEU A 118 -14.24 0.83 22.32
C LEU A 118 -15.38 -0.16 22.59
N ASN A 119 -15.22 -1.42 22.15
CA ASN A 119 -16.22 -2.46 22.38
C ASN A 119 -16.37 -2.80 23.87
N SER A 120 -15.29 -2.74 24.66
CA SER A 120 -15.36 -2.97 26.12
C SER A 120 -16.05 -1.85 26.90
N ARG A 121 -16.14 -0.64 26.32
CA ARG A 121 -16.84 0.50 26.92
C ARG A 121 -18.34 0.50 26.62
N GLU A 122 -18.76 -0.02 25.46
CA GLU A 122 -20.18 -0.16 25.11
C GLU A 122 -20.90 -1.23 25.96
N GLU A 123 -20.17 -2.13 26.62
CA GLU A 123 -20.72 -3.21 27.48
C GLU A 123 -20.95 -2.80 28.95
N VAL A 124 -20.71 -1.53 29.32
CA VAL A 124 -20.94 -0.97 30.67
C VAL A 124 -22.05 0.08 30.62
#